data_AF-A0A510USU4-F1
#
_entry.id   AF-A0A510USU4-F1
#
_cell.length_a   1.000
_cell.length_b   1.000
_cell.length_c   1.000
_cell.angle_alpha   90.00
_cell.angle_beta   90.00
_cell.angle_gamma   90.00
#
_symmetry.space_group_name_H-M   'P 1'
#
loop_
_entity.id
_entity.type
_entity.pdbx_description
1 polymer ?
#
loop_
_entity_poly.entity_id
_entity_poly.type
_entity_poly.pdbx_seq_one_letter_code
_entity_poly.pdbx_strand_id
1 'polypeptide(L)'
;MRNPVGTERERQVFFRNDIESEFNCIEMMKSKIDSSEGRRQYSKRLGTTELVFGNITINKGMVRFTLREKTKVNAQWQTYCLIHNIEKLKYHLH
;
A
#
# COMPACT_ATOMS: atom_id res chain seq x y z
N MET A 1 29.25 -24.44 5.46
CA MET A 1 28.54 -23.53 4.52
C MET A 1 27.27 -24.24 4.07
N ARG A 2 26.08 -23.81 4.51
CA ARG A 2 24.78 -24.36 4.06
C ARG A 2 24.26 -23.46 2.94
N ASN A 3 24.08 -24.01 1.75
CA ASN A 3 23.37 -23.32 0.66
C ASN A 3 21.87 -23.27 1.00
N PRO A 4 21.17 -22.12 0.82
CA PRO A 4 19.74 -22.06 1.05
C PRO A 4 19.00 -22.69 -0.13
N VAL A 5 18.03 -23.55 0.22
CA VAL A 5 17.09 -24.23 -0.69
C VAL A 5 16.31 -23.18 -1.49
N GLY A 6 16.20 -23.40 -2.80
CA GLY A 6 15.62 -22.47 -3.76
C GLY A 6 14.23 -21.99 -3.37
N THR A 7 14.14 -20.72 -3.01
CA THR A 7 12.85 -20.04 -2.85
C THR A 7 12.27 -19.86 -4.24
N GLU A 8 11.18 -20.57 -4.53
CA GLU A 8 10.39 -20.40 -5.74
C GLU A 8 9.87 -18.95 -5.77
N ARG A 9 10.57 -18.09 -6.51
CA ARG A 9 10.15 -16.70 -6.69
C ARG A 9 8.96 -16.74 -7.63
N GLU A 10 7.76 -16.49 -7.09
CA GLU A 10 6.56 -16.26 -7.89
C GLU A 10 6.91 -15.28 -9.01
N ARG A 11 6.76 -15.73 -10.27
CA ARG A 11 7.15 -14.93 -11.43
C ARG A 11 6.18 -13.77 -11.56
N GLN A 12 6.69 -12.55 -11.45
CA GLN A 12 5.93 -11.36 -11.77
C GLN A 12 5.56 -11.39 -13.26
N VAL A 13 4.27 -11.55 -13.56
CA VAL A 13 3.71 -11.46 -14.91
C VAL A 13 3.46 -10.01 -15.27
N PHE A 14 4.10 -9.52 -16.33
CA PHE A 14 3.87 -8.20 -16.88
C PHE A 14 2.84 -8.31 -18.00
N PHE A 15 1.71 -7.61 -17.85
CA PHE A 15 0.77 -7.42 -18.95
C PHE A 15 1.29 -6.28 -19.82
N ARG A 16 1.46 -6.55 -21.13
CA ARG A 16 1.80 -5.52 -22.10
C ARG A 16 0.57 -4.65 -22.30
N ASN A 17 0.64 -3.39 -21.87
CA ASN A 17 -0.37 -2.40 -22.19
C ASN A 17 0.06 -1.73 -23.50
N ASP A 18 -0.61 -2.07 -24.60
CA ASP A 18 -0.38 -1.46 -25.93
C ASP A 18 -1.13 -0.11 -26.09
N ILE A 19 -1.32 0.61 -24.98
CA ILE A 19 -1.95 1.92 -24.99
C ILE A 19 -0.84 2.97 -25.08
N GLU A 20 -0.55 3.43 -26.30
CA GLU A 20 0.20 4.68 -26.51
C GLU A 20 -0.67 5.84 -26.04
N SER A 21 -0.53 6.20 -24.76
CA SER A 21 -1.05 7.46 -24.24
C SER A 21 0.06 8.50 -24.34
N GLU A 22 -0.21 9.63 -25.01
CA GLU A 22 0.67 10.81 -25.13
C GLU A 22 1.17 11.34 -23.76
N PHE A 23 0.53 10.94 -22.66
CA PHE A 23 1.00 11.17 -21.30
C PHE A 23 1.13 9.85 -20.54
N ASN A 24 2.33 9.28 -20.56
CA ASN A 24 2.64 8.08 -19.81
C ASN A 24 2.80 8.42 -18.31
N CYS A 25 1.67 8.51 -17.59
CA CYS A 25 1.61 8.76 -16.15
C CYS A 25 2.54 7.81 -15.36
N ILE A 26 2.71 6.58 -15.86
CA ILE A 26 3.63 5.58 -15.28
C ILE A 26 5.09 6.04 -15.43
N GLU A 27 5.50 6.55 -16.58
CA GLU A 27 6.86 7.08 -16.78
C GLU A 27 7.13 8.34 -15.97
N MET A 28 6.14 9.22 -15.84
CA MET A 28 6.25 10.39 -14.96
C MET A 28 6.46 9.98 -13.49
N MET A 29 5.73 8.96 -13.02
CA MET A 29 5.91 8.40 -11.68
C MET A 29 7.26 7.70 -11.53
N LYS A 30 7.72 6.94 -12.53
CA LYS A 30 9.06 6.33 -12.53
C LYS A 30 10.15 7.39 -12.38
N SER A 31 10.10 8.44 -13.21
CA SER A 31 11.06 9.54 -13.16
C SER A 31 11.09 10.23 -11.79
N LYS A 32 9.91 10.50 -11.19
CA LYS A 32 9.81 11.05 -9.83
C LYS A 32 10.46 10.14 -8.78
N ILE A 33 10.16 8.84 -8.81
CA ILE A 33 10.68 7.87 -7.83
C ILE A 33 12.18 7.63 -8.01
N ASP A 34 12.68 7.67 -9.24
CA ASP A 34 14.08 7.39 -9.56
C ASP A 34 15.06 8.51 -9.20
N SER A 35 14.56 9.73 -8.97
CA SER A 35 15.36 10.81 -8.38
C SER A 35 15.94 10.40 -7.03
N SER A 36 17.11 10.94 -6.66
CA SER A 36 17.77 10.63 -5.37
C SER A 36 16.86 10.93 -4.17
N GLU A 37 16.14 12.05 -4.23
CA GLU A 37 15.13 12.42 -3.25
C GLU A 37 13.93 11.45 -3.26
N GLY A 38 13.40 11.15 -4.45
CA GLY A 38 12.28 10.23 -4.63
C GLY A 38 12.58 8.85 -4.08
N ARG A 39 13.77 8.28 -4.34
CA ARG A 39 14.20 7.00 -3.78
C ARG A 39 14.26 7.01 -2.27
N ARG A 40 14.77 8.11 -1.68
CA ARG A 40 14.86 8.28 -0.21
C ARG A 40 13.49 8.38 0.45
N GLN A 41 12.51 9.00 -0.22
CA GLN A 41 11.14 9.07 0.28
C GLN A 41 10.40 7.74 0.07
N TYR A 42 10.51 7.16 -1.12
CA TYR A 42 9.80 5.94 -1.52
C TYR A 42 10.27 4.70 -0.76
N SER A 43 11.55 4.64 -0.37
CA SER A 43 12.07 3.55 0.48
C SER A 43 11.35 3.45 1.83
N LYS A 44 10.76 4.54 2.34
CA LYS A 44 9.99 4.57 3.59
C LYS A 44 8.61 3.90 3.47
N ARG A 45 8.16 3.56 2.26
CA ARG A 45 6.81 2.99 2.03
C ARG A 45 6.64 1.62 2.69
N LEU A 46 7.70 0.81 2.75
CA LEU A 46 7.66 -0.55 3.31
C LEU A 46 7.23 -0.51 4.78
N GLY A 47 7.77 0.42 5.57
CA GLY A 47 7.33 0.61 6.97
C GLY A 47 5.96 1.29 7.10
N THR A 48 5.51 2.02 6.07
CA THR A 48 4.26 2.80 6.12
C THR A 48 3.02 1.95 5.86
N THR A 49 3.10 0.95 4.97
CA THR A 49 1.93 0.11 4.64
C THR A 49 1.56 -0.82 5.79
N GLU A 50 2.55 -1.35 6.52
CA GLU A 50 2.34 -2.18 7.72
C GLU A 50 1.63 -1.41 8.84
N LEU A 51 1.83 -0.08 8.93
CA LEU A 51 1.18 0.80 9.90
C LEU A 51 -0.34 0.88 9.71
N VAL A 52 -0.87 0.79 8.48
CA VAL A 52 -2.33 0.88 8.26
C VAL A 52 -3.03 -0.35 8.80
N PHE A 53 -2.58 -1.54 8.41
CA PHE A 53 -3.14 -2.81 8.88
C PHE A 53 -2.87 -3.02 10.37
N GLY A 54 -1.66 -2.69 10.86
CA GLY A 54 -1.33 -2.75 12.27
C GLY A 54 -2.20 -1.81 13.12
N ASN A 55 -2.40 -0.56 12.69
CA ASN A 55 -3.27 0.37 13.39
C ASN A 55 -4.72 -0.13 13.42
N ILE A 56 -5.24 -0.60 12.28
CA ILE A 56 -6.62 -1.07 12.18
C ILE A 56 -6.86 -2.33 13.03
N THR A 57 -5.92 -3.27 13.04
CA THR A 57 -6.07 -4.54 13.77
C THR A 57 -5.77 -4.39 15.27
N ILE A 58 -4.65 -3.75 15.63
CA ILE A 58 -4.18 -3.64 17.03
C ILE A 58 -4.83 -2.46 17.75
N ASN A 59 -4.81 -1.26 17.16
CA ASN A 59 -5.30 -0.06 17.84
C ASN A 59 -6.80 0.16 17.66
N LYS A 60 -7.37 -0.26 16.53
CA LYS A 60 -8.81 -0.16 16.24
C LYS A 60 -9.57 -1.47 16.46
N GLY A 61 -8.88 -2.57 16.74
CA GLY A 61 -9.50 -3.83 17.14
C GLY A 61 -10.26 -4.57 16.04
N MET A 62 -10.15 -4.17 14.77
CA MET A 62 -10.83 -4.85 13.66
C MET A 62 -9.97 -6.00 13.13
N VAL A 63 -9.98 -7.12 13.86
CA VAL A 63 -9.29 -8.35 13.48
C VAL A 63 -10.10 -9.18 12.48
N ARG A 64 -11.42 -8.96 12.43
CA ARG A 64 -12.34 -9.62 11.50
C ARG A 64 -13.48 -8.68 11.09
N PHE A 65 -14.04 -8.90 9.91
CA PHE A 65 -15.28 -8.23 9.52
C PHE A 65 -16.45 -8.72 10.37
N THR A 66 -17.27 -7.78 10.83
CA THR A 66 -18.43 -8.06 11.69
C THR A 66 -19.74 -8.09 10.91
N LEU A 67 -19.76 -7.47 9.73
CA LEU A 67 -20.92 -7.42 8.84
C LEU A 67 -20.88 -8.55 7.80
N ARG A 68 -22.06 -8.93 7.31
CA ARG A 68 -22.25 -9.85 6.18
C ARG A 68 -22.70 -9.05 4.96
N GLU A 69 -22.43 -9.57 3.77
CA GLU A 69 -22.60 -8.92 2.45
C GLU A 69 -21.48 -7.95 2.05
N LYS A 70 -21.09 -8.01 0.77
CA LYS A 70 -19.96 -7.25 0.20
C LYS A 70 -20.10 -5.75 0.43
N THR A 71 -21.29 -5.19 0.23
CA THR A 71 -21.54 -3.75 0.37
C THR A 71 -21.28 -3.26 1.80
N LYS A 72 -21.77 -4.00 2.79
CA LYS A 72 -21.61 -3.67 4.21
C LYS A 72 -20.17 -3.84 4.68
N VAL A 73 -19.51 -4.93 4.26
CA VAL A 73 -18.08 -5.17 4.53
C VAL A 73 -17.22 -4.07 3.92
N ASN A 74 -17.52 -3.64 2.68
CA ASN A 74 -16.79 -2.57 2.04
C ASN A 74 -16.97 -1.23 2.78
N ALA A 75 -18.19 -0.89 3.19
CA ALA A 75 -18.44 0.29 4.00
C ALA A 75 -17.66 0.23 5.34
N GLN A 76 -17.69 -0.91 6.03
CA GLN A 76 -16.90 -1.13 7.25
C GLN A 76 -15.41 -0.89 7.01
N TRP A 77 -14.83 -1.50 5.96
CA TRP A 77 -13.43 -1.31 5.63
C TRP A 77 -13.08 0.16 5.33
N GLN A 78 -13.90 0.84 4.52
CA GLN A 78 -13.69 2.23 4.17
C GLN A 78 -13.76 3.16 5.37
N THR A 79 -14.67 2.93 6.32
CA THR A 79 -14.76 3.71 7.55
C THR A 79 -13.50 3.57 8.40
N TYR A 80 -12.95 2.36 8.56
CA TYR A 80 -11.71 2.15 9.30
C TYR A 80 -10.50 2.81 8.63
N CYS A 81 -10.41 2.73 7.29
CA CYS A 81 -9.39 3.44 6.52
C CYS A 81 -9.50 4.97 6.69
N LEU A 82 -10.73 5.52 6.69
CA LEU A 82 -10.97 6.95 6.90
C LEU A 82 -10.50 7.40 8.29
N ILE A 83 -10.86 6.65 9.33
CA ILE A 83 -10.42 6.94 10.71
C ILE A 83 -8.90 6.96 10.79
N HIS A 84 -8.22 5.96 10.21
CA HIS A 84 -6.76 5.93 10.17
C HIS A 84 -6.18 7.18 9.49
N ASN A 85 -6.74 7.60 8.36
CA ASN A 85 -6.28 8.79 7.64
C ASN A 85 -6.48 10.08 8.46
N ILE A 86 -7.61 10.22 9.15
CA ILE A 86 -7.87 11.38 10.04
C ILE A 86 -6.86 11.43 11.17
N GLU A 87 -6.54 10.28 11.79
CA GLU A 87 -5.50 10.22 12.82
C GLU A 87 -4.14 10.63 12.28
N LYS A 88 -3.78 10.15 11.09
CA LYS A 88 -2.55 10.58 10.42
C LYS A 88 -2.51 12.10 10.22
N LEU A 89 -3.62 12.71 9.79
CA LEU A 89 -3.71 14.18 9.64
C LEU A 89 -3.55 14.89 10.98
N LYS A 90 -4.17 14.40 12.05
CA LYS A 90 -4.01 14.95 13.40
C LYS A 90 -2.54 14.99 13.83
N TYR A 91 -1.78 13.93 13.57
CA TYR A 91 -0.35 13.88 13.96
C TYR A 91 0.59 14.68 13.06
N HIS A 92 0.15 15.07 11.85
CA HIS A 92 0.95 15.84 10.90
C HIS A 92 0.67 17.35 10.94
N LEU A 93 -0.46 17.77 11.52
CA LEU A 93 -0.86 19.18 11.64
C LEU A 93 -0.39 19.87 12.94
N HIS A 94 0.38 19.16 13.77
CA HIS A 94 1.01 19.64 15.01
C HIS A 94 2.54 19.51 14.90
#